data_AF-A0A5C8ZUE6-F1
#
_entry.id   AF-A0A5C8ZUE6-F1
#
_cell.length_a   1.000
_cell.length_b   1.000
_cell.length_c   1.000
_cell.angle_alpha   90.00
_cell.angle_beta   90.00
_cell.angle_gamma   90.00
#
_symmetry.space_group_name_H-M   'P 1'
#
loop_
_entity.id
_entity.type
_entity.pdbx_description
1 polymer ?
#
loop_
_entity_poly.entity_id
_entity_poly.type
_entity_poly.pdbx_seq_one_letter_code
_entity_poly.pdbx_strand_id
1 'polypeptide(L)'
;MITVQDHLIVPAAHLDAVRRLFAAQYQEGAAARGLVFRSAQVSPPVLTAECPVSLWLQWEVADVGAWWAMRAQSSTPQVLAFWAEIDALVESRERHYLQDCDSRALAPALSAEAPVATHGYRETAQLLAKEGHLDALESVLQDAVAALPGLRASALSRNFAPEYAAGHFTWDLQYTDENAARLARQSDAWQHQIAPALADHCEAVHALAMETVGGGIRDAGMAGGVKRTAFFRVLAGQSDETAARFERDLLAMPLHIGEIRNWRLSRARATDWHQADVAAWTWVWEQEFDSLDGLTGPYMAHSHHWAYIDRWFDPESGAQAIDLHLSHAFCAFADSVLAAELVPEGV
;
A
#
# COMPACT_ATOMS: atom_id res chain seq x y z
N MET A 1 -5.40 -18.27 16.64
CA MET A 1 -5.51 -19.10 15.42
C MET A 1 -6.40 -18.39 14.42
N ILE A 2 -5.91 -18.23 13.20
CA ILE A 2 -6.63 -17.64 12.06
C ILE A 2 -7.09 -18.79 11.17
N THR A 3 -8.38 -18.83 10.85
CA THR A 3 -8.93 -19.77 9.89
C THR A 3 -8.96 -19.12 8.51
N VAL A 4 -8.31 -19.75 7.54
CA VAL A 4 -8.27 -19.30 6.14
C VAL A 4 -9.16 -20.23 5.32
N GLN A 5 -9.97 -19.65 4.45
CA GLN A 5 -10.92 -20.38 3.63
C GLN A 5 -10.75 -19.95 2.17
N ASP A 6 -10.20 -20.84 1.35
CA ASP A 6 -10.20 -20.65 -0.09
C ASP A 6 -11.51 -21.17 -0.66
N HIS A 7 -12.11 -20.39 -1.56
CA HIS A 7 -13.30 -20.72 -2.34
C HIS A 7 -12.96 -20.64 -3.82
N LEU A 8 -13.03 -21.77 -4.52
CA LEU A 8 -12.74 -21.86 -5.94
C LEU A 8 -14.00 -22.31 -6.70
N ILE A 9 -14.31 -21.64 -7.80
CA ILE A 9 -15.35 -22.08 -8.73
C ILE A 9 -14.67 -22.89 -9.83
N VAL A 10 -14.88 -24.20 -9.83
CA VAL A 10 -14.11 -25.16 -10.65
C VAL A 10 -15.03 -25.85 -11.65
N PRO A 11 -14.74 -25.82 -12.96
CA PRO A 11 -15.41 -26.70 -13.92
C PRO A 11 -15.33 -28.15 -13.45
N ALA A 12 -16.46 -28.88 -13.44
CA ALA A 12 -16.50 -30.22 -12.82
C ALA A 12 -15.44 -31.20 -13.36
N ALA A 13 -15.09 -31.09 -14.64
CA ALA A 13 -14.05 -31.89 -15.29
C ALA A 13 -12.63 -31.63 -14.75
N HIS A 14 -12.37 -30.47 -14.15
CA HIS A 14 -11.07 -30.07 -13.62
C HIS A 14 -10.90 -30.34 -12.12
N LEU A 15 -11.98 -30.68 -11.40
CA LEU A 15 -11.95 -30.83 -9.94
C LEU A 15 -10.85 -31.78 -9.45
N ASP A 16 -10.73 -32.96 -10.07
CA ASP A 16 -9.73 -33.95 -9.67
C ASP A 16 -8.30 -33.48 -9.99
N ALA A 17 -8.10 -32.71 -11.07
CA ALA A 17 -6.81 -32.14 -11.40
C ALA A 17 -6.41 -31.08 -10.36
N VAL A 18 -7.31 -30.14 -10.06
CA VAL A 18 -7.10 -29.09 -9.04
C VAL A 18 -6.78 -29.72 -7.67
N ARG A 19 -7.56 -30.71 -7.22
CA ARG A 19 -7.32 -31.40 -5.94
C ARG A 19 -5.97 -32.10 -5.88
N ARG A 20 -5.54 -32.73 -6.99
CA ARG A 20 -4.20 -33.35 -7.08
C ARG A 20 -3.10 -32.32 -7.02
N LEU A 21 -3.24 -31.17 -7.70
CA LEU A 21 -2.25 -30.09 -7.66
C LEU A 21 -2.07 -29.56 -6.23
N PHE A 22 -3.16 -29.28 -5.52
CA PHE A 22 -3.07 -28.86 -4.12
C PHE A 22 -2.34 -29.87 -3.25
N ALA A 23 -2.73 -31.15 -3.31
CA ALA A 23 -2.14 -32.20 -2.50
C ALA A 23 -0.66 -32.47 -2.83
N ALA A 24 -0.29 -32.45 -4.12
CA ALA A 24 1.05 -32.83 -4.57
C ALA A 24 2.07 -31.68 -4.60
N GLN A 25 1.62 -30.43 -4.74
CA GLN A 25 2.52 -29.30 -5.04
C GLN A 25 2.40 -28.11 -4.07
N TYR A 26 1.26 -27.94 -3.40
CA TYR A 26 1.04 -26.76 -2.57
C TYR A 26 1.01 -27.05 -1.07
N GLN A 27 0.39 -28.14 -0.63
CA GLN A 27 0.18 -28.41 0.79
C GLN A 27 1.48 -28.46 1.62
N GLU A 28 2.53 -29.10 1.10
CA GLU A 28 3.83 -29.18 1.80
C GLU A 28 4.49 -27.80 1.91
N GLY A 29 4.54 -27.04 0.81
CA GLY A 29 5.08 -25.69 0.78
C GLY A 29 4.27 -24.69 1.63
N ALA A 30 2.94 -24.83 1.63
CA ALA A 30 2.04 -24.08 2.49
C ALA A 30 2.31 -24.37 3.97
N ALA A 31 2.44 -25.65 4.35
CA ALA A 31 2.75 -26.06 5.71
C ALA A 31 4.12 -25.55 6.17
N ALA A 32 5.13 -25.58 5.29
CA ALA A 32 6.46 -25.03 5.57
C ALA A 32 6.44 -23.51 5.83
N ARG A 33 5.45 -22.79 5.27
CA ARG A 33 5.20 -21.36 5.53
C ARG A 33 4.27 -21.12 6.72
N GLY A 34 3.76 -22.16 7.37
CA GLY A 34 2.85 -22.06 8.53
C GLY A 34 1.35 -22.10 8.19
N LEU A 35 0.98 -22.36 6.93
CA LEU A 35 -0.41 -22.54 6.47
C LEU A 35 -0.77 -24.02 6.45
N VAL A 36 -1.48 -24.48 7.48
CA VAL A 36 -1.75 -25.90 7.72
C VAL A 36 -3.11 -26.29 7.12
N PHE A 37 -3.13 -27.26 6.21
CA PHE A 37 -4.36 -27.78 5.62
C PHE A 37 -5.24 -28.50 6.66
N ARG A 38 -6.56 -28.27 6.60
CA ARG A 38 -7.55 -28.90 7.50
C ARG A 38 -8.57 -29.75 6.77
N SER A 39 -9.22 -29.21 5.75
CA SER A 39 -10.29 -29.92 5.05
C SER A 39 -10.48 -29.42 3.62
N ALA A 40 -11.09 -30.26 2.80
CA ALA A 40 -11.63 -29.88 1.51
C ALA A 40 -13.09 -30.35 1.41
N GLN A 41 -13.97 -29.47 0.94
CA GLN A 41 -15.39 -29.74 0.74
C GLN A 41 -15.81 -29.27 -0.65
N VAL A 42 -16.78 -29.95 -1.25
CA VAL A 42 -17.32 -29.59 -2.58
C VAL A 42 -18.83 -29.40 -2.51
N SER A 43 -19.32 -28.40 -3.24
CA SER A 43 -20.75 -28.13 -3.41
C SER A 43 -21.07 -27.88 -4.90
N PRO A 44 -22.17 -28.43 -5.45
CA PRO A 44 -23.04 -29.43 -4.81
C PRO A 44 -22.28 -30.75 -4.55
N PRO A 45 -22.76 -31.61 -3.64
CA PRO A 45 -22.15 -32.92 -3.36
C PRO A 45 -22.34 -33.94 -4.50
N VAL A 46 -22.90 -33.49 -5.64
CA VAL A 46 -23.10 -34.29 -6.86
C VAL A 46 -22.32 -33.61 -7.99
N LEU A 47 -21.36 -34.32 -8.55
CA LEU A 47 -20.61 -33.84 -9.71
C LEU A 47 -21.41 -34.11 -10.98
N THR A 48 -22.03 -33.08 -11.52
CA THR A 48 -22.61 -33.12 -12.87
C THR A 48 -21.65 -32.42 -13.82
N ALA A 49 -21.28 -33.06 -14.94
CA ALA A 49 -20.33 -32.49 -15.90
C ALA A 49 -20.79 -31.15 -16.52
N GLU A 50 -22.08 -30.80 -16.35
CA GLU A 50 -22.73 -29.64 -16.97
C GLU A 50 -22.56 -28.33 -16.18
N CYS A 51 -22.21 -28.38 -14.89
CA CYS A 51 -22.12 -27.20 -14.02
C CYS A 51 -20.78 -27.15 -13.29
N PRO A 52 -20.20 -25.96 -13.07
CA PRO A 52 -19.08 -25.81 -12.17
C PRO A 52 -19.47 -26.14 -10.73
N VAL A 53 -18.47 -26.49 -9.93
CA VAL A 53 -18.62 -26.78 -8.50
C VAL A 53 -17.85 -25.77 -7.67
N SER A 54 -18.34 -25.49 -6.47
CA SER A 54 -17.59 -24.77 -5.45
C SER A 54 -16.69 -25.73 -4.68
N LEU A 55 -15.38 -25.55 -4.78
CA LEU A 55 -14.39 -26.20 -3.94
C LEU A 55 -14.01 -25.26 -2.80
N TRP A 56 -14.16 -25.75 -1.57
CA TRP A 56 -13.80 -25.06 -0.34
C TRP A 56 -12.58 -25.75 0.26
N LEU A 57 -11.49 -25.01 0.50
CA LEU A 57 -10.29 -25.50 1.16
C LEU A 57 -10.07 -24.71 2.45
N GLN A 58 -10.06 -25.41 3.58
CA GLN A 58 -9.84 -24.80 4.89
C GLN A 58 -8.39 -25.00 5.33
N TRP A 59 -7.81 -23.93 5.83
CA TRP A 59 -6.46 -23.89 6.38
C TRP A 59 -6.43 -23.15 7.71
N GLU A 60 -5.34 -23.33 8.45
CA GLU A 60 -5.10 -22.61 9.69
C GLU A 60 -3.70 -22.01 9.73
N VAL A 61 -3.61 -20.82 10.32
CA VAL A 61 -2.36 -20.14 10.67
C VAL A 61 -2.39 -19.81 12.15
N ALA A 62 -1.25 -19.95 12.84
CA ALA A 62 -1.19 -19.87 14.30
C ALA A 62 -1.71 -18.53 14.86
N ASP A 63 -1.22 -17.43 14.32
CA ASP A 63 -1.51 -16.06 14.72
C ASP A 63 -1.15 -15.07 13.59
N VAL A 64 -1.33 -13.77 13.85
CA VAL A 64 -1.07 -12.71 12.88
C VAL A 64 0.41 -12.60 12.51
N GLY A 65 1.34 -12.91 13.42
CA GLY A 65 2.77 -12.91 13.13
C GLY A 65 3.14 -14.02 12.16
N ALA A 66 2.64 -15.23 12.39
CA ALA A 66 2.77 -16.36 11.47
C ALA A 66 2.13 -16.06 10.11
N TRP A 67 1.00 -15.34 10.09
CA TRP A 67 0.35 -14.91 8.85
C TRP A 67 1.23 -13.95 8.04
N TRP A 68 1.84 -12.94 8.67
CA TRP A 68 2.77 -12.03 7.99
C TRP A 68 4.03 -12.76 7.49
N ALA A 69 4.55 -13.71 8.27
CA ALA A 69 5.69 -14.54 7.85
C ALA A 69 5.37 -15.41 6.62
N MET A 70 4.17 -15.99 6.59
CA MET A 70 3.64 -16.72 5.42
C MET A 70 3.49 -15.78 4.22
N ARG A 71 2.86 -14.62 4.44
CA ARG A 71 2.53 -13.62 3.42
C ARG A 71 3.77 -13.02 2.74
N ALA A 72 4.84 -12.82 3.48
CA ALA A 72 6.13 -12.36 2.96
C ALA A 72 6.74 -13.32 1.92
N GLN A 73 6.30 -14.59 1.90
CA GLN A 73 6.77 -15.63 0.99
C GLN A 73 5.77 -15.96 -0.13
N SER A 74 4.61 -15.29 -0.16
CA SER A 74 3.56 -15.52 -1.16
C SER A 74 3.93 -15.03 -2.57
N SER A 75 4.97 -14.20 -2.69
CA SER A 75 5.50 -13.69 -3.96
C SER A 75 6.64 -14.53 -4.55
N THR A 76 6.98 -15.67 -3.94
CA THR A 76 8.04 -16.53 -4.47
C THR A 76 7.65 -17.11 -5.84
N PRO A 77 8.60 -17.32 -6.77
CA PRO A 77 8.29 -17.85 -8.10
C PRO A 77 7.50 -19.17 -8.09
N GLN A 78 7.76 -20.02 -7.09
CA GLN A 78 7.04 -21.28 -6.92
C GLN A 78 5.56 -21.06 -6.57
N VAL A 79 5.25 -20.16 -5.62
CA VAL A 79 3.88 -19.85 -5.21
C VAL A 79 3.13 -19.16 -6.36
N LEU A 80 3.78 -18.22 -7.04
CA LEU A 80 3.21 -17.54 -8.21
C LEU A 80 2.87 -18.53 -9.34
N ALA A 81 3.80 -19.44 -9.67
CA ALA A 81 3.58 -20.44 -10.70
C ALA A 81 2.43 -21.40 -10.36
N PHE A 82 2.34 -21.84 -9.09
CA PHE A 82 1.25 -22.71 -8.64
C PHE A 82 -0.11 -22.03 -8.81
N TRP A 83 -0.26 -20.79 -8.33
CA TRP A 83 -1.55 -20.10 -8.43
C TRP A 83 -1.91 -19.74 -9.86
N ALA A 84 -0.93 -19.44 -10.73
CA ALA A 84 -1.18 -19.27 -12.16
C ALA A 84 -1.69 -20.57 -12.83
N GLU A 85 -1.20 -21.74 -12.42
CA GLU A 85 -1.71 -23.04 -12.90
C GLU A 85 -3.14 -23.29 -12.40
N ILE A 86 -3.45 -22.93 -11.15
CA ILE A 86 -4.82 -22.99 -10.63
C ILE A 86 -5.74 -22.05 -11.41
N ASP A 87 -5.33 -20.81 -11.66
CA ASP A 87 -6.10 -19.80 -12.40
C ASP A 87 -6.43 -20.24 -13.83
N ALA A 88 -5.60 -21.09 -14.44
CA ALA A 88 -5.88 -21.69 -15.75
C ALA A 88 -6.94 -22.81 -15.71
N LEU A 89 -7.25 -23.35 -14.53
CA LEU A 89 -8.15 -24.49 -14.35
C LEU A 89 -9.51 -24.12 -13.74
N VAL A 90 -9.62 -22.95 -13.11
CA VAL A 90 -10.82 -22.49 -12.38
C VAL A 90 -11.45 -21.28 -13.06
N GLU A 91 -12.75 -21.07 -12.82
CA GLU A 91 -13.46 -19.87 -13.29
C GLU A 91 -13.16 -18.66 -12.41
N SER A 92 -13.03 -18.88 -11.10
CA SER A 92 -12.62 -17.87 -10.13
C SER A 92 -12.10 -18.51 -8.85
N ARG A 93 -11.41 -17.70 -8.04
CA ARG A 93 -11.03 -18.04 -6.67
C ARG A 93 -11.05 -16.82 -5.77
N GLU A 94 -11.35 -17.02 -4.50
CA GLU A 94 -11.25 -16.02 -3.44
C GLU A 94 -10.73 -16.65 -2.16
N ARG A 95 -9.94 -15.91 -1.40
CA ARG A 95 -9.50 -16.27 -0.04
C ARG A 95 -10.24 -15.43 0.99
N HIS A 96 -10.82 -16.10 1.98
CA HIS A 96 -11.51 -15.49 3.09
C HIS A 96 -10.82 -15.83 4.42
N TYR A 97 -11.00 -14.96 5.40
CA TYR A 97 -10.52 -15.17 6.76
C TYR A 97 -11.73 -15.25 7.68
N LEU A 98 -11.87 -16.37 8.37
CA LEU A 98 -13.01 -16.65 9.21
C LEU A 98 -12.70 -16.30 10.66
N GLN A 99 -13.73 -15.86 11.35
CA GLN A 99 -13.72 -15.60 12.78
C GLN A 99 -14.96 -16.26 13.38
N ASP A 100 -14.82 -16.86 14.58
CA ASP A 100 -15.94 -17.50 15.27
C ASP A 100 -17.05 -16.48 15.52
N CYS A 101 -18.31 -16.86 15.25
CA CYS A 101 -19.47 -15.97 15.42
C CYS A 101 -19.61 -15.45 16.86
N ASP A 102 -19.16 -16.23 17.85
CA ASP A 102 -19.18 -15.87 19.26
C ASP A 102 -17.99 -14.99 19.67
N SER A 103 -16.99 -14.85 18.79
CA SER A 103 -15.80 -14.05 19.05
C SER A 103 -15.98 -12.61 18.53
N ARG A 104 -16.21 -11.72 19.49
CA ARG A 104 -16.29 -10.23 19.41
C ARG A 104 -17.61 -9.64 18.94
N ALA A 105 -18.05 -8.63 19.71
CA ALA A 105 -18.94 -7.60 19.24
C ALA A 105 -18.29 -6.84 18.07
N LEU A 106 -19.09 -6.42 17.08
CA LEU A 106 -18.66 -5.47 16.07
C LEU A 106 -18.01 -4.27 16.79
N ALA A 107 -16.71 -4.07 16.59
CA ALA A 107 -16.10 -2.84 17.03
C ALA A 107 -16.83 -1.70 16.32
N PRO A 108 -17.38 -0.70 17.03
CA PRO A 108 -18.04 0.40 16.37
C PRO A 108 -17.04 1.04 15.41
N ALA A 109 -17.48 1.33 14.18
CA ALA A 109 -16.69 2.15 13.28
C ALA A 109 -16.36 3.46 14.01
N LEU A 110 -15.11 3.90 13.90
CA LEU A 110 -14.73 5.23 14.32
C LEU A 110 -15.57 6.22 13.52
N SER A 111 -15.95 7.33 14.14
CA SER A 111 -16.73 8.37 13.47
C SER A 111 -16.05 8.75 12.17
N ALA A 112 -16.82 8.73 11.07
CA ALA A 112 -16.36 9.27 9.81
C ALA A 112 -16.01 10.74 10.05
N GLU A 113 -14.75 11.10 9.86
CA GLU A 113 -14.33 12.50 9.86
C GLU A 113 -15.05 13.22 8.72
N ALA A 114 -15.31 14.51 8.90
CA ALA A 114 -15.85 15.34 7.83
C ALA A 114 -14.93 15.23 6.59
N PRO A 115 -15.48 15.31 5.37
CA PRO A 115 -14.64 15.34 4.19
C PRO A 115 -13.65 16.51 4.31
N VAL A 116 -12.42 16.27 3.85
CA VAL A 116 -11.36 17.29 3.86
C VAL A 116 -11.11 17.77 2.44
N ALA A 117 -11.08 19.09 2.29
CA ALA A 117 -10.55 19.72 1.10
C ALA A 117 -9.03 19.77 1.18
N THR A 118 -8.37 19.94 0.04
CA THR A 118 -6.93 20.22 -0.02
C THR A 118 -6.69 21.59 -0.59
N HIS A 119 -5.68 22.30 -0.11
CA HIS A 119 -5.26 23.56 -0.70
C HIS A 119 -3.89 23.45 -1.35
N GLY A 120 -3.70 24.24 -2.41
CA GLY A 120 -2.46 24.27 -3.17
C GLY A 120 -2.28 23.07 -4.10
N TYR A 121 -1.05 22.90 -4.56
CA TYR A 121 -0.64 21.81 -5.42
C TYR A 121 0.55 21.09 -4.78
N ARG A 122 0.48 19.76 -4.68
CA ARG A 122 1.41 18.97 -3.90
C ARG A 122 2.21 18.00 -4.75
N GLU A 123 3.49 17.94 -4.48
CA GLU A 123 4.41 16.90 -4.97
C GLU A 123 5.04 16.19 -3.78
N THR A 124 5.28 14.89 -3.90
CA THR A 124 6.06 14.10 -2.93
C THR A 124 7.10 13.30 -3.68
N ALA A 125 8.26 13.09 -3.08
CA ALA A 125 9.33 12.32 -3.68
C ALA A 125 10.00 11.39 -2.68
N GLN A 126 10.31 10.18 -3.15
CA GLN A 126 11.25 9.28 -2.49
C GLN A 126 12.62 9.39 -3.17
N LEU A 127 13.64 9.76 -2.41
CA LEU A 127 14.99 10.04 -2.92
C LEU A 127 15.97 8.98 -2.44
N LEU A 128 16.47 8.15 -3.35
CA LEU A 128 17.53 7.19 -3.06
C LEU A 128 18.88 7.87 -3.30
N ALA A 129 19.50 8.40 -2.25
CA ALA A 129 20.86 8.96 -2.34
C ALA A 129 21.92 7.87 -2.65
N LYS A 130 22.94 8.23 -3.44
CA LYS A 130 24.17 7.45 -3.65
C LYS A 130 24.95 7.34 -2.34
N GLU A 131 25.71 6.26 -2.20
CA GLU A 131 26.58 6.04 -1.05
C GLU A 131 27.51 7.25 -0.82
N GLY A 132 27.58 7.75 0.42
CA GLY A 132 28.42 8.89 0.79
C GLY A 132 27.87 10.28 0.45
N HIS A 133 26.72 10.38 -0.23
CA HIS A 133 26.14 11.67 -0.63
C HIS A 133 24.93 12.12 0.20
N LEU A 134 24.54 11.36 1.21
CA LEU A 134 23.33 11.61 2.01
C LEU A 134 23.29 13.02 2.64
N ASP A 135 24.32 13.38 3.40
CA ASP A 135 24.38 14.66 4.11
C ASP A 135 24.50 15.85 3.14
N ALA A 136 25.23 15.67 2.04
CA ALA A 136 25.40 16.68 1.01
C ALA A 136 24.09 16.97 0.28
N LEU A 137 23.32 15.91 -0.05
CA LEU A 137 21.99 16.05 -0.65
C LEU A 137 21.04 16.77 0.30
N GLU A 138 20.97 16.35 1.57
CA GLU A 138 20.08 16.97 2.56
C GLU A 138 20.38 18.47 2.73
N SER A 139 21.65 18.84 2.89
CA SER A 139 22.06 20.23 3.04
C SER A 139 21.64 21.08 1.84
N VAL A 140 21.91 20.62 0.61
CA VAL A 140 21.57 21.38 -0.60
C VAL A 140 20.05 21.57 -0.73
N LEU A 141 19.27 20.52 -0.45
CA LEU A 141 17.81 20.60 -0.52
C LEU A 141 17.24 21.55 0.54
N GLN A 142 17.75 21.49 1.79
CA GLN A 142 17.32 22.38 2.88
C GLN A 142 17.67 23.85 2.61
N ASP A 143 18.83 24.12 2.02
CA ASP A 143 19.28 25.49 1.74
C ASP A 143 18.54 26.11 0.54
N ALA A 144 18.37 25.34 -0.55
CA ALA A 144 17.81 25.84 -1.79
C ALA A 144 16.28 26.03 -1.76
N VAL A 145 15.57 25.27 -0.91
CA VAL A 145 14.09 25.23 -0.90
C VAL A 145 13.47 26.58 -0.54
N ALA A 146 14.13 27.37 0.32
CA ALA A 146 13.66 28.70 0.73
C ALA A 146 13.62 29.72 -0.44
N ALA A 147 14.36 29.45 -1.51
CA ALA A 147 14.41 30.30 -2.69
C ALA A 147 13.41 29.88 -3.79
N LEU A 148 12.62 28.82 -3.58
CA LEU A 148 11.65 28.36 -4.57
C LEU A 148 10.40 29.26 -4.61
N PRO A 149 10.10 29.92 -5.76
CA PRO A 149 8.94 30.79 -5.87
C PRO A 149 7.63 30.00 -5.75
N GLY A 150 6.68 30.56 -5.00
CA GLY A 150 5.33 29.99 -4.85
C GLY A 150 5.25 28.71 -4.02
N LEU A 151 6.36 28.27 -3.41
CA LEU A 151 6.36 27.23 -2.39
C LEU A 151 5.75 27.78 -1.09
N ARG A 152 4.81 27.04 -0.51
CA ARG A 152 4.15 27.35 0.76
C ARG A 152 4.74 26.57 1.92
N ALA A 153 5.05 25.31 1.70
CA ALA A 153 5.62 24.42 2.71
C ALA A 153 6.53 23.37 2.03
N SER A 154 7.52 22.90 2.78
CA SER A 154 8.37 21.78 2.42
C SER A 154 8.72 20.98 3.67
N ALA A 155 8.64 19.65 3.56
CA ALA A 155 9.11 18.74 4.59
C ALA A 155 10.08 17.72 3.97
N LEU A 156 11.34 17.78 4.37
CA LEU A 156 12.36 16.80 4.00
C LEU A 156 12.70 15.99 5.25
N SER A 157 12.66 14.67 5.17
CA SER A 157 12.92 13.81 6.33
C SER A 157 13.60 12.52 5.92
N ARG A 158 14.58 12.08 6.72
CA ARG A 158 15.27 10.79 6.54
C ARG A 158 14.31 9.65 6.86
N ASN A 159 14.23 8.68 5.96
CA ASN A 159 13.46 7.47 6.19
C ASN A 159 14.17 6.55 7.19
N PHE A 160 13.40 5.85 8.01
CA PHE A 160 13.95 4.84 8.93
C PHE A 160 14.49 3.60 8.21
N ALA A 161 13.96 3.31 7.02
CA ALA A 161 14.19 2.12 6.22
C ALA A 161 14.21 2.51 4.73
N PRO A 162 15.37 2.51 4.05
CA PRO A 162 15.47 2.95 2.65
C PRO A 162 15.10 1.89 1.61
N GLU A 163 14.88 0.64 2.03
CA GLU A 163 14.45 -0.47 1.17
C GLU A 163 13.06 -0.26 0.54
N TYR A 164 12.65 -1.19 -0.33
CA TYR A 164 11.35 -1.16 -1.02
C TYR A 164 11.05 0.19 -1.67
N ALA A 165 11.98 0.73 -2.46
CA ALA A 165 11.83 2.02 -3.15
C ALA A 165 11.42 3.20 -2.22
N ALA A 166 11.64 3.08 -0.90
CA ALA A 166 11.44 4.18 0.05
C ALA A 166 12.52 5.23 -0.13
N GLY A 167 13.73 4.82 -0.53
CA GLY A 167 14.87 5.71 -0.61
C GLY A 167 15.27 6.26 0.76
N HIS A 168 16.32 7.07 0.78
CA HIS A 168 16.85 7.63 2.01
C HIS A 168 16.03 8.80 2.55
N PHE A 169 15.29 9.51 1.69
CA PHE A 169 14.44 10.64 2.10
C PHE A 169 13.04 10.57 1.50
N THR A 170 12.05 10.98 2.30
CA THR A 170 10.78 11.52 1.79
C THR A 170 10.91 13.04 1.73
N TRP A 171 10.54 13.62 0.59
CA TRP A 171 10.47 15.06 0.39
C TRP A 171 9.08 15.47 -0.10
N ASP A 172 8.35 16.19 0.75
CA ASP A 172 7.03 16.73 0.47
C ASP A 172 7.13 18.22 0.15
N LEU A 173 6.48 18.64 -0.94
CA LEU A 173 6.49 20.00 -1.46
C LEU A 173 5.06 20.48 -1.71
N GLN A 174 4.70 21.60 -1.09
CA GLN A 174 3.40 22.23 -1.29
C GLN A 174 3.57 23.60 -1.94
N TYR A 175 3.02 23.74 -3.15
CA TYR A 175 3.00 24.98 -3.91
C TYR A 175 1.62 25.64 -3.85
N THR A 176 1.54 26.92 -4.23
CA THR A 176 0.26 27.63 -4.35
C THR A 176 -0.68 27.00 -5.38
N ASP A 177 -0.11 26.49 -6.47
CA ASP A 177 -0.79 25.85 -7.59
C ASP A 177 0.24 25.15 -8.49
N GLU A 178 -0.24 24.43 -9.51
CA GLU A 178 0.62 23.67 -10.44
C GLU A 178 1.56 24.59 -11.24
N ASN A 179 1.12 25.81 -11.56
CA ASN A 179 1.94 26.76 -12.30
C ASN A 179 3.10 27.28 -11.45
N ALA A 180 2.88 27.53 -10.15
CA ALA A 180 3.94 27.85 -9.21
C ALA A 180 4.98 26.74 -9.11
N ALA A 181 4.56 25.47 -9.05
CA ALA A 181 5.49 24.34 -9.07
C ALA A 181 6.34 24.32 -10.35
N ARG A 182 5.73 24.59 -11.51
CA ARG A 182 6.43 24.69 -12.79
C ARG A 182 7.43 25.85 -12.81
N LEU A 183 7.05 27.02 -12.32
CA LEU A 183 7.93 28.20 -12.22
C LEU A 183 9.07 27.97 -11.22
N ALA A 184 8.80 27.28 -10.10
CA ALA A 184 9.81 26.90 -9.13
C ALA A 184 10.90 26.06 -9.77
N ARG A 185 10.52 25.08 -10.60
CA ARG A 185 11.46 24.27 -11.37
C ARG A 185 12.27 25.05 -12.40
N GLN A 186 11.80 26.22 -12.86
CA GLN A 186 12.52 27.09 -13.79
C GLN A 186 13.40 28.14 -13.08
N SER A 187 13.33 28.23 -11.75
CA SER A 187 14.10 29.20 -10.96
C SER A 187 15.60 28.85 -10.93
N ASP A 188 16.42 29.86 -10.64
CA ASP A 188 17.87 29.67 -10.48
C ASP A 188 18.20 28.68 -9.35
N ALA A 189 17.45 28.72 -8.24
CA ALA A 189 17.61 27.79 -7.13
C ALA A 189 17.42 26.33 -7.56
N TRP A 190 16.39 26.07 -8.37
CA TRP A 190 16.17 24.73 -8.88
C TRP A 190 17.22 24.32 -9.92
N GLN A 191 17.43 25.14 -10.95
CA GLN A 191 18.26 24.81 -12.10
C GLN A 191 19.75 24.69 -11.75
N HIS A 192 20.25 25.48 -10.80
CA HIS A 192 21.67 25.51 -10.46
C HIS A 192 22.04 24.80 -9.16
N GLN A 193 21.05 24.43 -8.32
CA GLN A 193 21.33 23.75 -7.04
C GLN A 193 20.60 22.43 -6.92
N ILE A 194 19.26 22.43 -6.96
CA ILE A 194 18.46 21.22 -6.70
C ILE A 194 18.60 20.18 -7.81
N ALA A 195 18.36 20.55 -9.07
CA ALA A 195 18.42 19.59 -10.18
C ALA A 195 19.82 18.96 -10.36
N PRO A 196 20.93 19.71 -10.31
CA PRO A 196 22.27 19.13 -10.29
C PRO A 196 22.49 18.21 -9.09
N ALA A 197 22.11 18.63 -7.87
CA ALA A 197 22.26 17.78 -6.69
C ALA A 197 21.48 16.47 -6.79
N LEU A 198 20.25 16.49 -7.33
CA LEU A 198 19.49 15.26 -7.56
C LEU A 198 20.21 14.35 -8.57
N ALA A 199 20.70 14.87 -9.69
CA ALA A 199 21.41 14.07 -10.69
C ALA A 199 22.74 13.50 -10.17
N ASP A 200 23.50 14.33 -9.45
CA ASP A 200 24.83 13.98 -8.97
C ASP A 200 24.77 13.10 -7.73
N HIS A 201 23.77 13.26 -6.86
CA HIS A 201 23.70 12.61 -5.56
C HIS A 201 22.63 11.51 -5.43
N CYS A 202 21.67 11.38 -6.34
CA CYS A 202 20.66 10.31 -6.26
C CYS A 202 20.92 9.18 -7.27
N GLU A 203 20.69 7.95 -6.84
CA GLU A 203 20.56 6.77 -7.72
C GLU A 203 19.17 6.71 -8.36
N ALA A 204 18.14 7.09 -7.60
CA ALA A 204 16.76 7.14 -8.08
C ALA A 204 15.98 8.26 -7.40
N VAL A 205 15.06 8.86 -8.16
CA VAL A 205 14.12 9.90 -7.70
C VAL A 205 12.71 9.53 -8.12
N HIS A 206 11.88 9.13 -7.17
CA HIS A 206 10.47 8.85 -7.43
C HIS A 206 9.61 10.07 -7.10
N ALA A 207 9.57 11.06 -8.00
CA ALA A 207 8.84 12.31 -7.78
C ALA A 207 7.42 12.29 -8.42
N LEU A 208 6.41 12.54 -7.60
CA LEU A 208 4.99 12.38 -7.95
C LEU A 208 4.17 13.63 -7.60
N ALA A 209 3.42 14.13 -8.58
CA ALA A 209 2.32 15.05 -8.37
C ALA A 209 1.08 14.28 -7.89
N MET A 210 0.30 14.89 -7.00
CA MET A 210 -0.84 14.22 -6.35
C MET A 210 -2.16 14.92 -6.61
N GLU A 211 -3.15 14.14 -7.02
CA GLU A 211 -4.56 14.51 -7.05
C GLU A 211 -5.29 13.76 -5.94
N THR A 212 -5.83 14.50 -4.96
CA THR A 212 -6.49 13.88 -3.80
C THR A 212 -7.77 13.16 -4.19
N VAL A 213 -7.90 11.90 -3.78
CA VAL A 213 -9.14 11.12 -3.86
C VAL A 213 -9.95 11.29 -2.58
N GLY A 214 -9.28 11.25 -1.42
CA GLY A 214 -9.90 11.45 -0.12
C GLY A 214 -8.87 11.49 0.99
N GLY A 215 -9.27 11.95 2.17
CA GLY A 215 -8.40 12.06 3.34
C GLY A 215 -9.20 12.30 4.61
N GLY A 216 -8.49 12.51 5.71
CA GLY A 216 -9.10 12.87 6.99
C GLY A 216 -8.05 13.29 8.01
N ILE A 217 -8.50 14.08 8.98
CA ILE A 217 -7.69 14.60 10.08
C ILE A 217 -8.39 14.22 11.38
N ARG A 218 -7.73 13.40 12.21
CA ARG A 218 -8.18 13.14 13.58
C ARG A 218 -7.43 13.98 14.60
N ASP A 219 -6.21 14.39 14.24
CA ASP A 219 -5.32 15.11 15.15
C ASP A 219 -4.49 16.14 14.39
N ALA A 220 -5.08 17.29 14.14
CA ALA A 220 -4.43 18.38 13.40
C ALA A 220 -3.19 18.93 14.13
N GLY A 221 -3.17 18.81 15.46
CA GLY A 221 -2.12 19.33 16.32
C GLY A 221 -1.06 18.30 16.70
N MET A 222 -1.07 17.10 16.09
CA MET A 222 -0.11 16.07 16.42
C MET A 222 1.32 16.51 16.05
N ALA A 223 2.26 16.16 16.92
CA ALA A 223 3.67 16.52 16.81
C ALA A 223 4.55 15.36 17.26
N GLY A 224 5.77 15.27 16.73
CA GLY A 224 6.74 14.23 17.06
C GLY A 224 6.33 12.81 16.63
N GLY A 225 5.46 12.71 15.62
CA GLY A 225 4.93 11.44 15.13
C GLY A 225 5.73 10.81 13.98
N VAL A 226 5.15 9.79 13.37
CA VAL A 226 5.70 9.11 12.18
C VAL A 226 4.76 9.30 11.00
N LYS A 227 5.29 9.79 9.88
CA LYS A 227 4.60 9.81 8.60
C LYS A 227 5.02 8.58 7.80
N ARG A 228 4.02 7.88 7.27
CA ARG A 228 4.17 6.79 6.30
C ARG A 228 3.70 7.27 4.94
N THR A 229 4.48 7.02 3.91
CA THR A 229 4.16 7.31 2.52
C THR A 229 4.39 6.05 1.69
N ALA A 230 3.32 5.48 1.17
CA ALA A 230 3.37 4.28 0.34
C ALA A 230 2.94 4.56 -1.10
N PHE A 231 3.71 4.07 -2.06
CA PHE A 231 3.34 4.16 -3.48
C PHE A 231 2.83 2.81 -3.96
N PHE A 232 1.68 2.84 -4.62
CA PHE A 232 1.03 1.66 -5.18
C PHE A 232 0.86 1.79 -6.67
N ARG A 233 0.79 0.65 -7.34
CA ARG A 233 0.50 0.58 -8.77
C ARG A 233 -0.50 -0.52 -9.05
N VAL A 234 -1.48 -0.21 -9.89
CA VAL A 234 -2.42 -1.21 -10.38
C VAL A 234 -1.73 -2.18 -11.35
N LEU A 235 -2.07 -3.47 -11.28
CA LEU A 235 -1.63 -4.46 -12.25
C LEU A 235 -2.25 -4.18 -13.63
N ALA A 236 -1.51 -4.52 -14.69
CA ALA A 236 -1.99 -4.37 -16.06
C ALA A 236 -3.28 -5.18 -16.31
N GLY A 237 -4.22 -4.59 -17.04
CA GLY A 237 -5.49 -5.25 -17.40
C GLY A 237 -6.60 -5.14 -16.35
N GLN A 238 -6.35 -4.51 -15.21
CA GLN A 238 -7.40 -4.26 -14.22
C GLN A 238 -8.38 -3.19 -14.68
N SER A 239 -9.65 -3.35 -14.29
CA SER A 239 -10.73 -2.42 -14.64
C SER A 239 -10.74 -1.17 -13.76
N ASP A 240 -11.35 -0.09 -14.26
CA ASP A 240 -11.60 1.13 -13.47
C ASP A 240 -12.47 0.86 -12.24
N GLU A 241 -13.37 -0.12 -12.31
CA GLU A 241 -14.19 -0.54 -11.17
C GLU A 241 -13.32 -1.19 -10.08
N THR A 242 -12.36 -2.03 -10.46
CA THR A 242 -11.38 -2.62 -9.54
C THR A 242 -10.55 -1.53 -8.86
N ALA A 243 -10.05 -0.57 -9.64
CA ALA A 243 -9.32 0.59 -9.13
C ALA A 243 -10.16 1.42 -8.14
N ALA A 244 -11.42 1.72 -8.48
CA ALA A 244 -12.32 2.46 -7.61
C ALA A 244 -12.68 1.68 -6.32
N ARG A 245 -12.76 0.35 -6.38
CA ARG A 245 -12.94 -0.51 -5.19
C ARG A 245 -11.72 -0.46 -4.28
N PHE A 246 -10.52 -0.52 -4.83
CA PHE A 246 -9.29 -0.38 -4.06
C PHE A 246 -9.22 0.97 -3.34
N GLU A 247 -9.55 2.07 -4.03
CA GLU A 247 -9.59 3.40 -3.42
C GLU A 247 -10.59 3.48 -2.24
N ARG A 248 -11.79 2.92 -2.41
CA ARG A 248 -12.80 2.87 -1.34
C ARG A 248 -12.33 2.04 -0.15
N ASP A 249 -11.74 0.87 -0.40
CA ASP A 249 -11.28 -0.03 0.65
C ASP A 249 -10.14 0.62 1.46
N LEU A 250 -9.16 1.24 0.79
CA LEU A 250 -8.08 1.97 1.47
C LEU A 250 -8.62 3.12 2.34
N LEU A 251 -9.56 3.91 1.81
CA LEU A 251 -10.17 5.02 2.54
C LEU A 251 -11.08 4.57 3.69
N ALA A 252 -11.54 3.32 3.70
CA ALA A 252 -12.26 2.75 4.84
C ALA A 252 -11.32 2.38 5.99
N MET A 253 -10.04 2.13 5.73
CA MET A 253 -9.09 1.64 6.74
C MET A 253 -8.98 2.53 8.00
N PRO A 254 -8.91 3.86 7.90
CA PRO A 254 -8.87 4.75 9.08
C PRO A 254 -10.16 4.75 9.91
N LEU A 255 -11.30 4.28 9.37
CA LEU A 255 -12.55 4.11 10.12
C LEU A 255 -12.50 2.91 11.07
N HIS A 256 -11.53 2.01 10.88
CA HIS A 256 -11.37 0.79 11.67
C HIS A 256 -10.08 0.80 12.49
N ILE A 257 -9.02 1.46 12.01
CA ILE A 257 -7.71 1.45 12.65
C ILE A 257 -7.44 2.82 13.27
N GLY A 258 -7.58 2.91 14.59
CA GLY A 258 -7.50 4.17 15.35
C GLY A 258 -6.09 4.77 15.40
N GLU A 259 -5.07 3.95 15.18
CA GLU A 259 -3.66 4.34 15.10
C GLU A 259 -3.37 5.26 13.91
N ILE A 260 -4.19 5.21 12.85
CA ILE A 260 -4.06 6.12 11.71
C ILE A 260 -4.67 7.47 12.09
N ARG A 261 -3.85 8.44 12.50
CA ARG A 261 -4.29 9.74 13.01
C ARG A 261 -4.75 10.66 11.88
N ASN A 262 -3.90 10.90 10.90
CA ASN A 262 -4.24 11.68 9.71
C ASN A 262 -3.93 10.84 8.47
N TRP A 263 -4.68 11.02 7.38
CA TRP A 263 -4.49 10.22 6.18
C TRP A 263 -4.89 10.94 4.90
N ARG A 264 -4.30 10.51 3.79
CA ARG A 264 -4.63 10.98 2.44
C ARG A 264 -4.36 9.90 1.41
N LEU A 265 -5.34 9.65 0.55
CA LEU A 265 -5.17 8.89 -0.70
C LEU A 265 -5.16 9.85 -1.86
N SER A 266 -4.16 9.73 -2.71
CA SER A 266 -4.07 10.51 -3.95
C SER A 266 -3.78 9.61 -5.14
N ARG A 267 -4.34 9.96 -6.30
CA ARG A 267 -3.85 9.47 -7.59
C ARG A 267 -2.53 10.17 -7.92
N ALA A 268 -1.59 9.42 -8.43
CA ALA A 268 -0.23 9.87 -8.65
C ALA A 268 0.04 10.09 -10.15
N ARG A 269 0.80 11.14 -10.45
CA ARG A 269 1.37 11.37 -11.78
C ARG A 269 2.85 11.67 -11.65
N ALA A 270 3.69 11.00 -12.44
CA ALA A 270 5.11 11.32 -12.48
C ALA A 270 5.33 12.78 -12.88
N THR A 271 6.21 13.45 -12.15
CA THR A 271 6.63 14.82 -12.45
C THR A 271 7.74 14.82 -13.50
N ASP A 272 8.04 15.98 -14.08
CA ASP A 272 9.12 16.13 -15.06
C ASP A 272 10.52 15.90 -14.47
N TRP A 273 10.64 15.85 -13.14
CA TRP A 273 11.90 15.61 -12.43
C TRP A 273 11.97 14.22 -11.78
N HIS A 274 11.04 13.33 -12.13
CA HIS A 274 11.13 11.91 -11.84
C HIS A 274 12.34 11.29 -12.57
N GLN A 275 13.17 10.56 -11.84
CA GLN A 275 14.38 9.90 -12.35
C GLN A 275 14.45 8.48 -11.79
N ALA A 276 13.57 7.61 -12.26
CA ALA A 276 13.65 6.18 -11.99
C ALA A 276 13.09 5.39 -13.18
N ASP A 277 13.75 4.29 -13.54
CA ASP A 277 13.28 3.39 -14.59
C ASP A 277 12.34 2.34 -14.00
N VAL A 278 11.14 2.78 -13.64
CA VAL A 278 10.09 1.92 -13.08
C VAL A 278 8.75 2.22 -13.75
N ALA A 279 7.85 1.23 -13.73
CA ALA A 279 6.48 1.45 -14.16
C ALA A 279 5.82 2.57 -13.32
N ALA A 280 4.97 3.38 -13.96
CA ALA A 280 4.34 4.53 -13.34
C ALA A 280 3.58 4.15 -12.06
N TRP A 281 3.76 4.91 -10.99
CA TRP A 281 2.98 4.77 -9.76
C TRP A 281 1.55 5.28 -10.01
N THR A 282 0.55 4.56 -9.49
CA THR A 282 -0.87 4.91 -9.67
C THR A 282 -1.40 5.70 -8.48
N TRP A 283 -0.98 5.35 -7.26
CA TRP A 283 -1.45 5.99 -6.03
C TRP A 283 -0.33 6.29 -5.06
N VAL A 284 -0.55 7.35 -4.27
CA VAL A 284 0.18 7.64 -3.04
C VAL A 284 -0.80 7.53 -1.87
N TRP A 285 -0.49 6.66 -0.92
CA TRP A 285 -1.23 6.51 0.33
C TRP A 285 -0.38 7.01 1.51
N GLU A 286 -0.86 8.05 2.17
CA GLU A 286 -0.15 8.74 3.25
C GLU A 286 -0.92 8.63 4.55
N GLN A 287 -0.19 8.40 5.64
CA GLN A 287 -0.73 8.18 6.96
C GLN A 287 0.20 8.77 8.01
N GLU A 288 -0.34 9.30 9.09
CA GLU A 288 0.42 9.75 10.26
C GLU A 288 0.02 8.94 11.49
N PHE A 289 1.01 8.61 12.32
CA PHE A 289 0.91 7.79 13.52
C PHE A 289 1.58 8.49 14.69
N ASP A 290 1.13 8.22 15.91
CA ASP A 290 1.75 8.76 17.13
C ASP A 290 3.19 8.25 17.34
N SER A 291 3.50 7.05 16.83
CA SER A 291 4.82 6.43 16.98
C SER A 291 5.06 5.32 15.94
N LEU A 292 6.33 4.94 15.79
CA LEU A 292 6.74 3.80 14.96
C LEU A 292 6.18 2.47 15.49
N ASP A 293 6.04 2.32 16.80
CA ASP A 293 5.45 1.14 17.43
C ASP A 293 3.96 1.00 17.08
N GLY A 294 3.24 2.12 17.00
CA GLY A 294 1.84 2.15 16.53
C GLY A 294 1.70 1.63 15.10
N LEU A 295 2.61 2.07 14.22
CA LEU A 295 2.68 1.63 12.82
C LEU A 295 3.10 0.16 12.68
N THR A 296 4.13 -0.29 13.41
CA THR A 296 4.70 -1.64 13.22
C THR A 296 4.02 -2.72 14.05
N GLY A 297 3.25 -2.35 15.08
CA GLY A 297 2.53 -3.25 15.97
C GLY A 297 1.01 -3.27 15.72
N PRO A 298 0.21 -2.45 16.45
CA PRO A 298 -1.26 -2.52 16.39
C PRO A 298 -1.84 -2.34 14.98
N TYR A 299 -1.29 -1.44 14.16
CA TYR A 299 -1.69 -1.28 12.76
C TYR A 299 -1.47 -2.57 11.94
N MET A 300 -0.30 -3.20 12.06
CA MET A 300 -0.01 -4.48 11.39
C MET A 300 -0.86 -5.64 11.90
N ALA A 301 -1.25 -5.61 13.18
CA ALA A 301 -2.04 -6.67 13.81
C ALA A 301 -3.55 -6.57 13.54
N HIS A 302 -4.05 -5.41 13.08
CA HIS A 302 -5.47 -5.19 12.90
C HIS A 302 -6.04 -6.00 11.72
N SER A 303 -7.15 -6.71 11.92
CA SER A 303 -7.74 -7.58 10.87
C SER A 303 -8.20 -6.84 9.64
N HIS A 304 -8.65 -5.59 9.76
CA HIS A 304 -8.91 -4.77 8.59
C HIS A 304 -7.65 -4.58 7.71
N HIS A 305 -6.46 -4.53 8.30
CA HIS A 305 -5.23 -4.42 7.51
C HIS A 305 -4.86 -5.76 6.86
N TRP A 306 -4.56 -6.79 7.66
CA TRP A 306 -4.04 -8.05 7.13
C TRP A 306 -5.09 -8.91 6.41
N ALA A 307 -6.36 -8.88 6.82
CA ALA A 307 -7.40 -9.74 6.23
C ALA A 307 -8.13 -9.05 5.07
N TYR A 308 -8.39 -7.75 5.18
CA TYR A 308 -9.26 -7.02 4.24
C TYR A 308 -8.47 -6.19 3.23
N ILE A 309 -7.42 -5.48 3.63
CA ILE A 309 -6.63 -4.63 2.73
C ILE A 309 -5.54 -5.42 2.01
N ASP A 310 -4.80 -6.29 2.71
CA ASP A 310 -3.66 -6.98 2.11
C ASP A 310 -4.04 -7.93 0.95
N ARG A 311 -5.31 -8.36 0.88
CA ARG A 311 -5.84 -9.15 -0.24
C ARG A 311 -5.56 -8.52 -1.61
N TRP A 312 -5.53 -7.19 -1.69
CA TRP A 312 -5.26 -6.45 -2.92
C TRP A 312 -3.83 -6.66 -3.44
N PHE A 313 -2.92 -7.05 -2.54
CA PHE A 313 -1.50 -7.29 -2.80
C PHE A 313 -1.17 -8.79 -2.85
N ASP A 314 -1.94 -9.65 -2.17
CA ASP A 314 -1.65 -11.07 -2.03
C ASP A 314 -2.00 -11.87 -3.30
N PRO A 315 -1.02 -12.48 -4.00
CA PRO A 315 -1.28 -13.33 -5.16
C PRO A 315 -2.17 -14.53 -4.85
N GLU A 316 -2.19 -14.98 -3.59
CA GLU A 316 -2.98 -16.13 -3.16
C GLU A 316 -4.45 -15.76 -2.89
N SER A 317 -4.79 -14.47 -2.85
CA SER A 317 -6.12 -14.01 -2.43
C SER A 317 -7.22 -14.21 -3.46
N GLY A 318 -6.86 -14.32 -4.75
CA GLY A 318 -7.79 -14.28 -5.88
C GLY A 318 -8.33 -12.89 -6.22
N ALA A 319 -8.02 -11.88 -5.38
CA ALA A 319 -8.44 -10.50 -5.53
C ALA A 319 -7.27 -9.55 -5.81
N GLN A 320 -6.06 -10.08 -6.04
CA GLN A 320 -4.87 -9.25 -6.28
C GLN A 320 -5.12 -8.28 -7.44
N ALA A 321 -4.93 -6.99 -7.18
CA ALA A 321 -4.99 -5.95 -8.19
C ALA A 321 -3.79 -5.01 -8.15
N ILE A 322 -2.95 -5.11 -7.12
CA ILE A 322 -1.83 -4.21 -6.88
C ILE A 322 -0.52 -4.97 -7.05
N ASP A 323 0.43 -4.29 -7.69
CA ASP A 323 1.80 -4.78 -7.89
C ASP A 323 2.47 -5.07 -6.54
N LEU A 324 3.25 -6.14 -6.51
CA LEU A 324 4.02 -6.56 -5.34
C LEU A 324 5.18 -5.60 -5.04
N HIS A 325 5.67 -4.88 -6.06
CA HIS A 325 6.71 -3.88 -5.92
C HIS A 325 6.05 -2.54 -5.59
N LEU A 326 5.96 -2.28 -4.29
CA LEU A 326 5.47 -1.04 -3.71
C LEU A 326 6.61 -0.16 -3.19
N SER A 327 6.36 1.14 -3.05
CA SER A 327 7.20 2.01 -2.20
C SER A 327 6.65 2.01 -0.78
N HIS A 328 7.49 1.88 0.23
CA HIS A 328 7.07 1.93 1.64
C HIS A 328 8.03 2.75 2.50
N ALA A 329 7.87 4.08 2.44
CA ALA A 329 8.65 5.00 3.25
C ALA A 329 7.94 5.32 4.57
N PHE A 330 8.73 5.49 5.62
CA PHE A 330 8.26 6.12 6.85
C PHE A 330 9.40 6.88 7.52
N CYS A 331 9.08 8.05 8.05
CA CYS A 331 10.01 9.01 8.63
C CYS A 331 9.37 9.75 9.81
N ALA A 332 10.19 10.31 10.70
CA ALA A 332 9.70 11.16 11.78
C ALA A 332 9.29 12.54 11.24
N PHE A 333 8.34 13.19 11.90
CA PHE A 333 8.03 14.60 11.66
C PHE A 333 7.97 15.39 12.98
N ALA A 334 8.24 16.69 12.91
CA ALA A 334 8.10 17.59 14.04
C ALA A 334 6.63 17.99 14.25
N ASP A 335 5.97 18.46 13.20
CA ASP A 335 4.55 18.81 13.14
C ASP A 335 3.88 18.02 12.01
N SER A 336 2.56 17.81 12.11
CA SER A 336 1.79 17.10 11.08
C SER A 336 1.99 17.73 9.69
N VAL A 337 2.46 16.92 8.75
CA VAL A 337 2.65 17.30 7.34
C VAL A 337 1.30 17.30 6.63
N LEU A 338 0.43 16.33 6.93
CA LEU A 338 -0.89 16.22 6.30
C LEU A 338 -1.85 17.31 6.79
N ALA A 339 -1.89 17.61 8.09
CA ALA A 339 -2.80 18.63 8.62
C ALA A 339 -2.43 20.05 8.17
N ALA A 340 -1.18 20.29 7.78
CA ALA A 340 -0.77 21.56 7.18
C ALA A 340 -1.45 21.82 5.84
N GLU A 341 -1.98 20.79 5.16
CA GLU A 341 -2.52 20.88 3.80
C GLU A 341 -4.02 20.53 3.70
N LEU A 342 -4.46 19.59 4.53
CA LEU A 342 -5.85 19.17 4.61
C LEU A 342 -6.65 20.23 5.37
N VAL A 343 -7.75 20.68 4.80
CA VAL A 343 -8.65 21.68 5.39
C VAL A 343 -10.00 21.01 5.63
N PRO A 344 -10.58 21.07 6.84
CA PRO A 344 -11.94 20.61 7.05
C PRO A 344 -12.91 21.32 6.11
N GLU A 345 -13.78 20.59 5.40
CA GLU A 345 -14.79 21.23 4.55
C GLU A 345 -15.75 22.10 5.38
N GLY A 346 -15.91 23.37 5.00
CA GLY A 346 -16.89 24.29 5.62
C GLY A 346 -16.34 25.27 6.65
N VAL A 347 -15.02 25.48 6.71
CA VAL A 347 -14.38 26.58 7.46
C VAL A 347 -14.19 27.82 6.59
#